data_AF-A0A7C7EG69-F1
#
_entry.id   AF-A0A7C7EG69-F1
#
_cell.length_a   1.000
_cell.length_b   1.000
_cell.length_c   1.000
_cell.angle_alpha   90.00
_cell.angle_beta   90.00
_cell.angle_gamma   90.00
#
_symmetry.space_group_name_H-M   'P 1'
#
loop_
_entity.id
_entity.type
_entity.pdbx_description
1 polymer ?
#
loop_
_entity_poly.entity_id
_entity_poly.type
_entity_poly.pdbx_seq_one_letter_code
_entity_poly.pdbx_strand_id
1 'polypeptide(L)'
;GFDDLDRSCGKLNKKEIYKIIDILKEWKFEVTGHNSWQQAQSTAGGVRLTEVNPKTLESLKVKGLYFAGEILDVDGDCGGFNLQWAWSSGYTAGYFCSLK
;
A
#
# COMPACT_ATOMS: atom_id res chain seq x y z
N GLY A 1 -9.68 32.84 6.04
CA GLY A 1 -8.72 32.03 6.82
C GLY A 1 -8.01 32.92 7.81
N PHE A 2 -7.27 33.90 7.31
CA PHE A 2 -6.91 35.16 7.96
C PHE A 2 -6.97 36.23 6.88
N ASP A 3 -7.22 37.49 7.23
CA ASP A 3 -7.39 38.57 6.24
C ASP A 3 -6.04 39.17 5.78
N ASP A 4 -4.99 38.97 6.58
CA ASP A 4 -3.62 39.42 6.34
C ASP A 4 -2.64 38.31 6.71
N LEU A 5 -1.91 37.80 5.73
CA LEU A 5 -0.91 36.72 5.89
C LEU A 5 0.46 37.26 6.34
N ASP A 6 0.72 38.57 6.19
CA ASP A 6 1.99 39.21 6.57
C ASP A 6 1.93 39.81 7.99
N ARG A 7 0.79 39.66 8.68
CA ARG A 7 0.60 40.14 10.04
C ARG A 7 1.59 39.48 11.00
N SER A 8 2.28 40.31 11.78
CA SER A 8 3.16 39.85 12.85
C SER A 8 2.44 38.91 13.84
N CYS A 9 3.06 37.76 14.13
CA CYS A 9 2.53 36.74 15.04
C CYS A 9 2.17 37.29 16.44
N GLY A 10 2.90 38.31 16.92
CA GLY A 10 2.63 38.95 18.21
C GLY A 10 1.29 39.68 18.29
N LYS A 11 0.62 39.90 17.15
CA LYS A 11 -0.70 40.55 17.07
C LYS A 11 -1.87 39.56 17.01
N LEU A 12 -1.61 38.25 17.08
CA LEU A 12 -2.65 37.23 17.07
C LEU A 12 -3.36 37.18 18.43
N ASN A 13 -4.68 37.15 18.40
CA ASN A 13 -5.46 36.90 19.61
C ASN A 13 -5.67 35.39 19.85
N LYS A 14 -6.15 35.04 21.05
CA LYS A 14 -6.37 33.65 21.46
C LYS A 14 -7.29 32.89 20.50
N LYS A 15 -8.39 33.49 20.04
CA LYS A 15 -9.35 32.86 19.11
C LYS A 15 -8.71 32.53 17.76
N GLU A 16 -7.86 33.41 17.26
CA GLU A 16 -7.10 33.21 16.03
C GLU A 16 -6.07 32.08 16.18
N ILE A 17 -5.36 32.05 17.30
CA ILE A 17 -4.42 30.96 17.61
C ILE A 17 -5.13 29.61 17.64
N TYR A 18 -6.30 29.50 18.29
CA TYR A 18 -7.07 28.25 18.29
C TYR A 18 -7.52 27.85 16.89
N LYS A 19 -7.96 28.79 16.04
CA LYS A 19 -8.27 28.47 14.64
C LYS A 19 -7.08 27.90 13.87
N ILE A 20 -5.87 28.42 14.10
CA ILE A 20 -4.64 27.87 13.50
C ILE A 20 -4.40 26.45 14.01
N ILE A 21 -4.51 26.24 15.33
CA ILE A 21 -4.34 24.92 15.94
C ILE A 21 -5.33 23.91 15.35
N ASP A 22 -6.60 24.30 15.22
CA ASP A 22 -7.65 23.44 14.67
C ASP A 22 -7.32 23.04 13.23
N ILE A 23 -6.87 23.98 12.39
CA ILE A 23 -6.46 23.67 11.01
C ILE A 23 -5.21 22.77 11.00
N LEU A 24 -4.20 23.06 11.81
CA LEU A 24 -2.94 22.29 11.79
C LEU A 24 -3.09 20.87 12.35
N LYS A 25 -4.00 20.66 13.30
CA LYS A 25 -4.20 19.37 13.97
C LYS A 25 -5.35 18.56 13.41
N GLU A 26 -6.34 19.21 12.81
CA GLU A 26 -7.55 18.58 12.27
C GLU A 26 -7.89 19.15 10.89
N TRP A 27 -6.88 19.18 10.00
CA TRP A 27 -7.11 19.61 8.63
C TRP A 27 -7.99 18.60 7.89
N LYS A 28 -9.23 19.00 7.62
CA LYS A 28 -10.19 18.17 6.88
C LYS A 28 -10.04 18.38 5.38
N PHE A 29 -9.92 17.28 4.66
CA PHE A 29 -9.96 17.24 3.20
C PHE A 29 -11.12 16.34 2.77
N GLU A 30 -11.85 16.79 1.75
CA GLU A 30 -12.82 15.93 1.07
C GLU A 30 -12.06 14.99 0.13
N VAL A 31 -12.24 13.69 0.30
CA VAL A 31 -11.65 12.68 -0.58
C VAL A 31 -12.52 12.57 -1.83
N THR A 32 -12.01 13.04 -2.96
CA THR A 32 -12.74 13.08 -4.23
C THR A 32 -12.41 11.90 -5.15
N GLY A 33 -11.40 11.10 -4.81
CA GLY A 33 -10.99 9.93 -5.59
C GLY A 33 -9.57 9.47 -5.29
N HIS A 34 -9.03 8.64 -6.16
CA HIS A 34 -7.64 8.19 -6.16
C HIS A 34 -6.99 8.40 -7.53
N ASN A 35 -5.67 8.33 -7.58
CA ASN A 35 -4.93 8.44 -8.84
C ASN A 35 -5.19 7.26 -9.77
N SER A 36 -4.83 7.43 -11.04
CA SER A 36 -4.93 6.38 -12.06
C SER A 36 -4.07 5.15 -11.72
N TRP A 37 -4.44 3.99 -12.26
CA TRP A 37 -3.70 2.73 -12.10
C TRP A 37 -2.20 2.84 -12.46
N GLN A 38 -1.85 3.63 -13.47
CA GLN A 38 -0.47 3.85 -13.91
C GLN A 38 0.42 4.49 -12.82
N GLN A 39 -0.19 5.07 -11.79
CA GLN A 39 0.50 5.66 -10.64
C GLN A 39 0.41 4.77 -9.39
N ALA A 40 -0.28 3.63 -9.46
CA ALA A 40 -0.33 2.67 -8.37
C ALA A 40 1.04 1.98 -8.21
N GLN A 41 1.46 1.78 -6.96
CA GLN A 41 2.75 1.14 -6.64
C GLN A 41 2.65 -0.39 -6.54
N SER A 42 1.46 -0.91 -6.26
CA SER A 42 1.17 -2.33 -6.11
C SER A 42 -0.30 -2.57 -6.42
N THR A 43 -0.61 -3.80 -6.77
CA THR A 43 -1.95 -4.33 -6.99
C THR A 43 -2.45 -4.99 -5.71
N ALA A 44 -3.64 -4.60 -5.25
CA ALA A 44 -4.40 -5.39 -4.28
C ALA A 44 -5.31 -6.36 -5.03
N GLY A 45 -5.34 -7.62 -4.61
CA GLY A 45 -5.99 -8.71 -5.37
C GLY A 45 -4.98 -9.59 -6.13
N GLY A 46 -5.49 -10.61 -6.81
CA GLY A 46 -4.67 -11.51 -7.63
C GLY A 46 -5.22 -12.92 -7.70
N VAL A 47 -4.34 -13.89 -7.93
CA VAL A 47 -4.67 -15.32 -7.82
C VAL A 47 -4.99 -15.66 -6.37
N ARG A 48 -6.20 -16.18 -6.13
CA ARG A 48 -6.67 -16.55 -4.80
C ARG A 48 -5.74 -17.55 -4.13
N LEU A 49 -5.33 -17.23 -2.90
CA LEU A 49 -4.46 -18.09 -2.10
C LEU A 49 -5.07 -19.45 -1.76
N THR A 50 -6.41 -19.56 -1.75
CA THR A 50 -7.12 -20.83 -1.57
C THR A 50 -6.94 -21.80 -2.74
N GLU A 51 -6.41 -21.35 -3.87
CA GLU A 51 -6.17 -22.16 -5.07
C GLU A 51 -4.68 -22.50 -5.27
N VAL A 52 -3.84 -22.14 -4.29
CA VAL A 52 -2.39 -22.30 -4.33
C VAL A 52 -1.94 -23.03 -3.07
N ASN A 53 -1.03 -23.99 -3.22
CA ASN A 53 -0.45 -24.67 -2.07
C ASN A 53 0.43 -23.68 -1.27
N PRO A 54 0.14 -23.42 0.01
CA PRO A 54 0.83 -22.39 0.77
C PRO A 54 2.30 -22.71 1.06
N LYS A 55 2.70 -23.98 0.95
CA LYS A 55 4.08 -24.41 1.18
C LYS A 55 4.93 -24.36 -0.09
N THR A 56 4.34 -24.71 -1.23
CA THR A 56 5.09 -24.89 -2.49
C THR A 56 4.83 -23.80 -3.53
N LEU A 57 3.76 -23.04 -3.35
CA LEU A 57 3.20 -22.10 -4.31
C LEU A 57 2.79 -22.72 -5.65
N GLU A 58 2.60 -24.04 -5.68
CA GLU A 58 2.01 -24.75 -6.81
C GLU A 58 0.49 -24.53 -6.88
N SER A 59 -0.06 -24.41 -8.08
CA SER A 59 -1.50 -24.43 -8.31
C SER A 59 -2.11 -25.73 -7.81
N LEU A 60 -3.21 -25.62 -7.06
CA LEU A 60 -4.01 -26.78 -6.66
C LEU A 60 -4.88 -27.32 -7.82
N LYS A 61 -4.97 -26.57 -8.93
CA LYS A 61 -5.77 -26.92 -10.10
C LYS A 61 -4.95 -27.49 -11.24
N VAL A 62 -3.72 -27.02 -11.43
CA VAL A 62 -2.84 -27.42 -12.54
C VAL A 62 -1.48 -27.86 -11.98
N LYS A 63 -1.20 -29.16 -12.05
CA LYS A 63 0.10 -29.70 -11.62
C LYS A 63 1.23 -29.12 -12.47
N GLY A 64 2.33 -28.75 -11.84
CA GLY A 64 3.51 -28.17 -12.49
C GLY A 64 3.41 -26.66 -12.76
N LEU A 65 2.28 -26.01 -12.46
CA LEU A 65 2.12 -24.56 -12.55
C LEU A 65 2.37 -23.93 -11.18
N TYR A 66 3.26 -22.95 -11.11
CA TYR A 66 3.61 -22.23 -9.88
C TYR A 66 3.41 -20.73 -10.04
N PHE A 67 3.12 -20.05 -8.93
CA PHE A 67 2.95 -18.60 -8.88
C PHE A 67 3.91 -17.99 -7.87
N ALA A 68 4.36 -16.76 -8.13
CA ALA A 68 5.20 -16.00 -7.23
C ALA A 68 5.04 -14.49 -7.46
N GLY A 69 5.34 -13.70 -6.43
CA GLY A 69 5.26 -12.24 -6.48
C GLY A 69 3.83 -11.70 -6.48
N GLU A 70 3.69 -10.50 -7.02
CA GLU A 70 2.48 -9.66 -6.99
C GLU A 70 1.28 -10.25 -7.76
N ILE A 71 1.47 -11.33 -8.55
CA ILE A 71 0.36 -12.00 -9.21
C ILE A 71 -0.55 -12.76 -8.23
N LEU A 72 0.00 -13.12 -7.05
CA LEU A 72 -0.75 -13.72 -5.96
C LEU A 72 -1.51 -12.62 -5.22
N ASP A 73 -2.66 -12.97 -4.67
CA ASP A 73 -3.49 -12.09 -3.84
C ASP A 73 -2.82 -11.83 -2.47
N VAL A 74 -1.70 -11.11 -2.51
CA VAL A 74 -0.85 -10.69 -1.39
C VAL A 74 -0.28 -9.32 -1.74
N ASP A 75 -0.71 -8.32 -0.99
CA ASP A 75 -0.13 -6.98 -0.97
C ASP A 75 0.25 -6.58 0.46
N GLY A 76 1.34 -5.83 0.58
CA GLY A 76 1.83 -5.29 1.84
C GLY A 76 1.93 -3.76 1.81
N ASP A 77 2.06 -3.17 2.99
CA ASP A 77 2.29 -1.74 3.15
C ASP A 77 3.56 -1.26 2.42
N CYS A 78 3.65 0.05 2.22
CA CYS A 78 4.89 0.69 1.78
C CYS A 78 6.02 0.44 2.80
N GLY A 79 7.26 0.27 2.32
CA GLY A 79 8.42 0.00 3.18
C GLY A 79 9.21 -1.26 2.82
N GLY A 80 8.95 -1.86 1.65
CA GLY A 80 9.72 -3.00 1.12
C GLY A 80 9.07 -4.37 1.31
N PHE A 81 7.86 -4.44 1.89
CA PHE A 81 7.14 -5.69 2.13
C PHE A 81 6.78 -6.43 0.83
N ASN A 82 6.31 -5.71 -0.20
CA ASN A 82 6.01 -6.31 -1.51
C ASN A 82 7.26 -6.89 -2.18
N LEU A 83 8.41 -6.23 -2.04
CA LEU A 83 9.70 -6.77 -2.53
C LEU A 83 10.10 -8.02 -1.74
N GLN A 84 10.02 -7.97 -0.41
CA GLN A 84 10.30 -9.13 0.44
C GLN A 84 9.42 -10.34 0.07
N TRP A 85 8.14 -10.09 -0.22
CA TRP A 85 7.22 -11.12 -0.72
C TRP A 85 7.65 -11.66 -2.07
N ALA A 86 7.99 -10.80 -3.03
CA ALA A 86 8.48 -11.22 -4.34
C ALA A 86 9.72 -12.12 -4.24
N TRP A 87 10.68 -11.79 -3.37
CA TRP A 87 11.87 -12.62 -3.15
C TRP A 87 11.55 -13.95 -2.49
N SER A 88 10.77 -13.94 -1.42
CA SER A 88 10.46 -15.14 -0.63
C SER A 88 9.62 -16.13 -1.43
N SER A 89 8.61 -15.63 -2.14
CA SER A 89 7.75 -16.44 -3.00
C SER A 89 8.49 -16.94 -4.24
N GLY A 90 9.31 -16.09 -4.87
CA GLY A 90 10.14 -16.46 -6.01
C GLY A 90 11.10 -17.60 -5.68
N TYR A 91 11.81 -17.51 -4.55
CA TYR A 91 12.65 -18.60 -4.05
C TYR A 91 11.85 -19.89 -3.82
N THR A 92 10.71 -19.79 -3.13
CA THR A 92 9.87 -20.94 -2.78
C THR A 92 9.36 -21.67 -4.03
N ALA A 93 8.73 -20.93 -4.95
CA ALA A 93 8.22 -21.48 -6.20
C ALA A 93 9.34 -22.11 -7.04
N GLY A 94 10.48 -21.41 -7.17
CA GLY A 94 11.65 -21.91 -7.92
C GLY A 94 12.23 -23.19 -7.32
N TYR A 95 12.40 -23.24 -6.00
CA TYR A 95 12.90 -24.42 -5.29
C TYR A 95 11.99 -25.63 -5.52
N PHE A 96 10.69 -25.50 -5.25
CA PHE A 96 9.76 -26.63 -5.39
C PHE A 96 9.49 -27.05 -6.83
N CYS A 97 9.60 -26.14 -7.81
CA CYS A 97 9.50 -26.50 -9.22
C CYS A 97 10.71 -27.32 -9.69
N SER A 98 11.91 -27.10 -9.14
CA SER A 98 13.13 -27.84 -9.52
C SER A 98 13.23 -29.26 -8.96
N LEU A 99 12.43 -29.59 -7.94
CA LEU A 99 12.42 -30.90 -7.30
C LEU A 99 11.54 -31.93 -8.01
N LYS A 100 10.82 -31.51 -9.05
CA LYS A 100 9.97 -32.36 -9.89
C LYS A 100 10.63 -32.62 -11.23
#